data_AF-A0A6S6UKG2-F1
#
_entry.id   AF-A0A6S6UKG2-F1
#
_cell.length_a   1.000
_cell.length_b   1.000
_cell.length_c   1.000
_cell.angle_alpha   90.00
_cell.angle_beta   90.00
_cell.angle_gamma   90.00
#
_symmetry.space_group_name_H-M   'P 1'
#
loop_
_entity.id
_entity.type
_entity.pdbx_description
1 polymer ?
#
loop_
_entity_poly.entity_id
_entity_poly.type
_entity_poly.pdbx_seq_one_letter_code
_entity_poly.pdbx_strand_id
1 'polypeptide(L)'
;MSDQAPGTEQELGFLAHLYELRDRLLRIVLVVGILFLVLMPFAQDLYNWLAYPLASQMPDGEKLVSIKPAGPFLVPFKLALLAAFLIALPFVLFQIWSFVAPGLYKHEKRLAIPMLISSTLLFYCGIAFAYFVLLPLVFSILPQFTPEVANYMPDIGHYMDFVMTLFVAFGIGFEMPVATILLIATGMATRESLAKKRPYVVVGAFIVGMLLTPPDVISQLLLAIPMWLLFEVGLLASVLFKKQIETANKEKETREQAERDAEDAEYAQATSNSSVAPVESPFEAAKAAGAAGAAAAGTADADTAQEDALLWEDDKYSYAEEVNPDELQFEETDEYRPLTDEEMDAELARIEAEEAEMDIEDDDTKLAEEPEASDSDDSGKPKA
;
A
#
# COMPACT_ATOMS: atom_id res chain seq x y z
N MET A 1 28.67 10.66 -29.29
CA MET A 1 28.06 9.59 -28.48
C MET A 1 27.23 10.30 -27.43
N SER A 2 25.91 10.15 -27.51
CA SER A 2 24.95 10.89 -26.71
C SER A 2 24.99 10.40 -25.26
N ASP A 3 25.40 11.31 -24.39
CA ASP A 3 25.27 11.27 -22.94
C ASP A 3 23.81 10.94 -22.57
N GLN A 4 23.56 9.75 -22.03
CA GLN A 4 22.25 9.38 -21.48
C GLN A 4 22.25 9.76 -20.00
N ALA A 5 21.37 10.70 -19.64
CA ALA A 5 21.15 11.10 -18.27
C ALA A 5 20.70 9.89 -17.42
N PRO A 6 21.20 9.73 -16.18
CA PRO A 6 20.91 8.58 -15.31
C PRO A 6 19.41 8.40 -14.95
N GLY A 7 18.54 9.35 -15.28
CA GLY A 7 17.09 9.25 -15.08
C GLY A 7 16.34 8.45 -16.16
N THR A 8 16.87 8.33 -17.38
CA THR A 8 16.10 7.74 -18.50
C THR A 8 15.95 6.22 -18.38
N GLU A 9 16.92 5.52 -17.77
CA GLU A 9 16.86 4.07 -17.59
C GLU A 9 15.87 3.64 -16.49
N GLN A 10 15.77 4.42 -15.39
CA GLN A 10 14.79 4.17 -14.33
C GLN A 10 13.35 4.43 -14.80
N GLU A 11 13.12 5.48 -15.59
CA GLU A 11 11.81 5.75 -16.19
C GLU A 11 11.38 4.65 -17.17
N LEU A 12 12.29 4.16 -18.01
CA LEU A 12 12.03 3.03 -18.91
C LEU A 12 11.72 1.75 -18.14
N GLY A 13 12.38 1.51 -17.00
CA GLY A 13 12.13 0.37 -16.12
C GLY A 13 10.75 0.41 -15.42
N PHE A 14 10.36 1.57 -14.87
CA PHE A 14 9.06 1.74 -14.22
C PHE A 14 7.90 1.61 -15.22
N LEU A 15 8.01 2.25 -16.39
CA LEU A 15 7.01 2.15 -17.44
C LEU A 15 6.86 0.70 -17.93
N ALA A 16 7.97 -0.03 -18.12
CA ALA A 16 7.93 -1.44 -18.47
C ALA A 16 7.20 -2.29 -17.41
N HIS A 17 7.40 -2.01 -16.12
CA HIS A 17 6.70 -2.70 -15.04
C HIS A 17 5.19 -2.41 -15.04
N LEU A 18 4.77 -1.17 -15.32
CA LEU A 18 3.35 -0.83 -15.47
C LEU A 18 2.70 -1.52 -16.68
N TYR A 19 3.40 -1.60 -17.81
CA TYR A 19 2.90 -2.33 -18.98
C TYR A 19 2.70 -3.82 -18.68
N GLU A 20 3.64 -4.41 -17.94
CA GLU A 20 3.53 -5.78 -17.50
C GLU A 20 2.31 -6.01 -16.59
N LEU A 21 2.04 -5.12 -15.63
CA LEU A 21 0.86 -5.18 -14.77
C LEU A 21 -0.43 -5.13 -15.59
N ARG A 22 -0.53 -4.18 -16.53
CA ARG A 22 -1.69 -4.03 -17.41
C ARG A 22 -1.97 -5.31 -18.19
N ASP A 23 -0.95 -5.86 -18.86
CA ASP A 23 -1.12 -7.03 -19.73
C ASP A 23 -1.49 -8.28 -18.92
N ARG A 24 -1.02 -8.40 -17.67
CA ARG A 24 -1.42 -9.47 -16.75
C ARG A 24 -2.85 -9.29 -16.26
N LEU A 25 -3.23 -8.07 -15.88
CA LEU A 25 -4.59 -7.74 -15.45
C LEU A 25 -5.61 -8.03 -16.57
N LEU A 26 -5.31 -7.63 -17.81
CA LEU A 26 -6.18 -7.92 -18.96
C LEU A 26 -6.35 -9.43 -19.19
N ARG A 27 -5.28 -10.22 -19.04
CA ARG A 27 -5.36 -11.69 -19.13
C ARG A 27 -6.22 -12.29 -18.02
N ILE A 28 -6.10 -11.80 -16.79
CA ILE A 28 -6.94 -12.22 -15.66
C ILE A 28 -8.41 -11.92 -15.97
N VAL A 29 -8.72 -10.68 -16.33
CA VAL A 29 -10.09 -10.24 -16.63
C VAL A 29 -10.68 -11.03 -17.80
N LEU A 30 -9.89 -11.32 -18.84
CA LEU A 30 -10.32 -12.11 -19.99
C LEU A 30 -10.64 -13.55 -19.59
N VAL A 31 -9.78 -14.22 -18.81
CA VAL A 31 -10.03 -15.60 -18.37
C VAL A 31 -11.24 -15.68 -17.46
N VAL A 32 -11.35 -14.78 -16.48
CA VAL A 32 -12.53 -14.70 -15.59
C VAL A 32 -13.79 -14.40 -16.40
N GLY A 33 -13.73 -13.48 -17.37
CA GLY A 33 -14.83 -13.13 -18.26
C GLY A 33 -15.30 -14.30 -19.12
N ILE A 34 -14.38 -15.06 -19.72
CA ILE A 34 -14.72 -16.26 -20.49
C ILE A 34 -15.40 -17.30 -19.59
N LEU A 35 -14.84 -17.58 -18.41
CA LEU A 35 -15.45 -18.51 -17.47
C LEU A 35 -16.82 -18.03 -17.01
N PHE A 36 -16.98 -16.73 -16.76
CA PHE A 36 -18.27 -16.14 -16.41
C PHE A 36 -19.30 -16.34 -17.51
N LEU A 37 -18.96 -16.10 -18.78
CA LEU A 37 -19.86 -16.35 -19.91
C LEU A 37 -20.27 -17.82 -20.02
N VAL A 38 -19.36 -18.75 -19.70
CA VAL A 38 -19.64 -20.20 -19.67
C VAL A 38 -20.54 -20.59 -18.49
N LEU A 39 -20.37 -19.97 -17.33
CA LEU A 39 -21.16 -20.24 -16.13
C LEU A 39 -22.53 -19.53 -16.13
N MET A 40 -22.68 -18.45 -16.90
CA MET A 40 -23.88 -17.62 -16.95
C MET A 40 -25.19 -18.42 -17.16
N PRO A 41 -25.28 -19.41 -18.08
CA PRO A 41 -26.48 -20.22 -18.26
C PRO A 41 -26.87 -21.04 -17.02
N PHE A 42 -25.89 -21.39 -16.17
CA PHE A 42 -26.05 -22.21 -14.97
C PHE A 42 -26.16 -21.36 -13.69
N ALA A 43 -26.25 -20.03 -13.81
CA ALA A 43 -26.26 -19.12 -12.67
C ALA A 43 -27.42 -19.42 -11.68
N GLN A 44 -28.59 -19.78 -12.20
CA GLN A 44 -29.76 -20.13 -11.39
C GLN A 44 -29.56 -21.45 -10.64
N ASP A 45 -28.97 -22.46 -11.28
CA ASP A 45 -28.68 -23.74 -10.64
C ASP A 45 -27.66 -23.57 -9.52
N LEU A 46 -26.62 -22.76 -9.76
CA LEU A 46 -25.59 -22.44 -8.79
C LEU A 46 -26.17 -21.70 -7.58
N TYR A 47 -27.10 -20.77 -7.82
CA TYR A 47 -27.83 -20.06 -6.78
C TYR A 47 -28.67 -21.01 -5.91
N ASN A 48 -29.42 -21.92 -6.54
CA ASN A 48 -30.23 -22.91 -5.82
C ASN A 48 -29.35 -23.86 -4.99
N TRP A 49 -28.19 -24.25 -5.52
CA TRP A 49 -27.24 -25.10 -4.81
C TRP A 49 -26.67 -24.44 -3.56
N LEU A 50 -26.26 -23.17 -3.67
CA LEU A 50 -25.76 -22.41 -2.52
C LEU A 50 -26.88 -22.02 -1.54
N ALA A 51 -28.14 -21.96 -1.98
CA ALA A 51 -29.30 -21.67 -1.12
C ALA A 51 -29.73 -22.88 -0.28
N TYR A 52 -29.42 -24.10 -0.71
CA TYR A 52 -29.85 -25.33 -0.07
C TYR A 52 -29.44 -25.48 1.42
N PRO A 53 -28.19 -25.18 1.81
CA PRO A 53 -27.77 -25.28 3.21
C PRO A 53 -28.57 -24.35 4.13
N LEU A 54 -28.88 -23.14 3.66
CA LEU A 54 -29.70 -22.19 4.41
C LEU A 54 -31.14 -22.67 4.54
N ALA A 55 -31.72 -23.18 3.44
CA ALA A 55 -33.08 -23.73 3.47
C ALA A 55 -33.21 -24.92 4.42
N SER A 56 -32.15 -25.72 4.61
CA SER A 56 -32.13 -26.86 5.54
C SER A 56 -31.96 -26.49 7.01
N GLN A 57 -31.51 -25.27 7.32
CA GLN A 57 -31.27 -24.79 8.67
C GLN A 57 -32.44 -23.94 9.21
N MET A 58 -33.47 -23.69 8.39
CA MET A 58 -34.67 -23.00 8.84
C MET A 58 -35.61 -23.93 9.62
N PRO A 59 -36.26 -23.45 10.69
CA PRO A 59 -37.36 -24.17 11.34
C PRO A 59 -38.46 -24.53 10.34
N ASP A 60 -39.07 -25.70 10.50
CA ASP A 60 -40.13 -26.20 9.62
C ASP A 60 -41.27 -25.17 9.46
N GLY A 61 -41.37 -24.56 8.27
CA GLY A 61 -42.46 -23.66 7.90
C GLY A 61 -42.05 -22.22 7.55
N GLU A 62 -40.82 -21.80 7.87
CA GLU A 62 -40.30 -20.50 7.46
C GLU A 62 -39.74 -20.55 6.03
N LYS A 63 -40.12 -19.57 5.20
CA LYS A 63 -39.67 -19.47 3.80
C LYS A 63 -38.74 -18.28 3.66
N LEU A 64 -37.66 -18.50 2.92
CA LEU A 64 -36.78 -17.44 2.43
C LEU A 64 -37.60 -16.39 1.67
N VAL A 65 -37.52 -15.14 2.12
CA VAL A 65 -38.15 -14.02 1.43
C VAL A 65 -37.10 -13.30 0.59
N SER A 66 -37.51 -12.85 -0.59
CA SER A 66 -36.72 -11.92 -1.40
C SER A 66 -37.42 -10.56 -1.36
N ILE A 67 -36.83 -9.62 -0.63
CA ILE A 67 -37.37 -8.26 -0.44
C ILE A 67 -37.03 -7.38 -1.66
N LYS A 68 -35.83 -7.54 -2.23
CA LYS A 68 -35.37 -6.74 -3.37
C LYS A 68 -36.00 -7.25 -4.69
N PRO A 69 -36.66 -6.39 -5.49
CA PRO A 69 -37.31 -6.81 -6.73
C PRO A 69 -36.30 -7.29 -7.80
N ALA A 70 -35.10 -6.70 -7.81
CA ALA A 70 -34.01 -7.10 -8.70
C ALA A 70 -33.16 -8.28 -8.15
N GLY A 71 -33.42 -8.74 -6.91
CA GLY A 71 -32.63 -9.77 -6.24
C GLY A 71 -32.55 -11.08 -7.02
N PRO A 72 -33.69 -11.70 -7.39
CA PRO A 72 -33.72 -12.97 -8.12
C PRO A 72 -33.07 -12.91 -9.52
N PHE A 73 -32.94 -11.69 -10.08
CA PHE A 73 -32.27 -11.49 -11.35
C PHE A 73 -30.76 -11.26 -11.17
N LEU A 74 -30.33 -10.31 -10.33
CA LEU A 74 -28.93 -9.90 -10.23
C LEU A 74 -28.07 -10.85 -9.39
N VAL A 75 -28.61 -11.43 -8.33
CA VAL A 75 -27.83 -12.25 -7.38
C VAL A 75 -27.24 -13.50 -8.04
N PRO A 76 -27.97 -14.26 -8.87
CA PRO A 76 -27.39 -15.38 -9.61
C PRO A 76 -26.21 -14.97 -10.51
N PHE A 77 -26.27 -13.82 -11.18
CA PHE A 77 -25.15 -13.34 -11.99
C PHE A 77 -23.93 -12.94 -11.14
N LYS A 78 -24.14 -12.30 -9.98
CA LYS A 78 -23.06 -12.03 -9.03
C LYS A 78 -22.38 -13.33 -8.58
N LEU A 79 -23.18 -14.35 -8.29
CA LEU A 79 -22.67 -15.65 -7.86
C LEU A 79 -21.89 -16.35 -8.98
N ALA A 80 -22.40 -16.32 -10.21
CA ALA A 80 -21.70 -16.88 -11.37
C ALA A 80 -20.37 -16.17 -11.63
N LEU A 81 -20.32 -14.84 -11.45
CA LEU A 81 -19.07 -14.07 -11.55
C LEU A 81 -18.07 -14.47 -10.45
N LEU A 82 -18.54 -14.59 -9.21
CA LEU A 82 -17.70 -15.05 -8.11
C LEU A 82 -17.17 -16.47 -8.38
N ALA A 83 -18.04 -17.40 -8.77
CA ALA A 83 -17.62 -18.77 -9.07
C ALA A 83 -16.65 -18.84 -10.24
N ALA A 84 -16.84 -18.03 -11.29
CA ALA A 84 -15.88 -17.90 -12.38
C ALA A 84 -14.52 -17.41 -11.89
N PHE A 85 -14.49 -16.41 -11.00
CA PHE A 85 -13.26 -15.95 -10.35
C PHE A 85 -12.61 -17.05 -9.51
N LEU A 86 -13.38 -17.80 -8.72
CA LEU A 86 -12.89 -18.91 -7.89
C LEU A 86 -12.30 -20.07 -8.72
N ILE A 87 -12.88 -20.35 -9.89
CA ILE A 87 -12.33 -21.34 -10.84
C ILE A 87 -11.07 -20.80 -11.52
N ALA A 88 -11.05 -19.51 -11.86
CA ALA A 88 -9.89 -18.84 -12.45
C ALA A 88 -8.73 -18.67 -11.45
N LEU A 89 -8.99 -18.83 -10.15
CA LEU A 89 -8.08 -18.45 -9.07
C LEU A 89 -6.65 -18.98 -9.20
N PRO A 90 -6.40 -20.26 -9.57
CA PRO A 90 -5.03 -20.75 -9.75
C PRO A 90 -4.26 -19.96 -10.82
N PHE A 91 -4.97 -19.54 -11.88
CA PHE A 91 -4.41 -18.68 -12.93
C PHE A 91 -4.25 -17.23 -12.45
N VAL A 92 -5.21 -16.70 -11.69
CA VAL A 92 -5.11 -15.34 -11.11
C VAL A 92 -3.89 -15.24 -10.20
N LEU A 93 -3.75 -16.17 -9.26
CA LEU A 93 -2.58 -16.24 -8.39
C LEU A 93 -1.31 -16.41 -9.20
N PHE A 94 -1.28 -17.29 -10.20
CA PHE A 94 -0.10 -17.45 -11.06
C PHE A 94 0.33 -16.12 -11.70
N GLN A 95 -0.61 -15.30 -12.17
CA GLN A 95 -0.29 -14.02 -12.79
C GLN A 95 0.16 -12.96 -11.78
N ILE A 96 -0.44 -12.91 -10.59
CA ILE A 96 -0.01 -12.04 -9.49
C ILE A 96 1.41 -12.43 -9.04
N TRP A 97 1.63 -13.71 -8.77
CA TRP A 97 2.93 -14.23 -8.33
C TRP A 97 4.01 -14.02 -9.37
N SER A 98 3.69 -14.24 -10.65
CA SER A 98 4.65 -14.03 -11.72
C SER A 98 5.00 -12.54 -11.91
N PHE A 99 4.20 -11.60 -11.39
CA PHE A 99 4.47 -10.15 -11.41
C PHE A 99 5.34 -9.73 -10.23
N VAL A 100 5.16 -10.37 -9.08
CA VAL A 100 5.99 -10.16 -7.89
C VAL A 100 7.36 -10.86 -8.01
N ALA A 101 7.40 -12.04 -8.64
CA ALA A 101 8.59 -12.86 -8.84
C ALA A 101 9.81 -12.18 -9.51
N PRO A 102 9.69 -11.30 -10.53
CA PRO A 102 10.86 -10.66 -11.15
C PRO A 102 11.69 -9.80 -10.19
N GLY A 103 11.09 -9.31 -9.10
CA GLY A 103 11.79 -8.57 -8.05
C GLY A 103 12.56 -9.42 -7.04
N LEU A 104 12.40 -10.75 -7.07
CA LEU A 104 12.90 -11.63 -6.00
C LEU A 104 13.76 -12.82 -6.47
N TYR A 105 13.46 -13.46 -7.60
CA TYR A 105 14.16 -14.70 -7.99
C TYR A 105 14.21 -14.92 -9.50
N LYS A 106 15.21 -14.35 -10.18
CA LYS A 106 15.48 -14.73 -11.58
C LYS A 106 16.15 -16.12 -11.67
N HIS A 107 16.71 -16.66 -10.59
CA HIS A 107 17.43 -17.95 -10.60
C HIS A 107 16.89 -19.07 -9.68
N GLU A 108 16.06 -18.77 -8.67
CA GLU A 108 15.33 -19.81 -7.91
C GLU A 108 13.82 -19.82 -8.25
N LYS A 109 13.47 -20.33 -9.43
CA LYS A 109 12.07 -20.73 -9.74
C LYS A 109 11.51 -21.77 -8.75
N ARG A 110 12.36 -22.36 -7.92
CA ARG A 110 12.04 -23.45 -6.99
C ARG A 110 11.24 -23.01 -5.76
N LEU A 111 11.33 -21.74 -5.36
CA LEU A 111 10.60 -21.21 -4.19
C LEU A 111 9.24 -20.59 -4.59
N ALA A 112 9.14 -20.04 -5.81
CA ALA A 112 7.89 -19.47 -6.32
C ALA A 112 6.80 -20.53 -6.54
N ILE A 113 7.15 -21.72 -7.04
CA ILE A 113 6.19 -22.81 -7.30
C ILE A 113 5.51 -23.34 -6.02
N PRO A 114 6.23 -23.73 -4.94
CA PRO A 114 5.59 -24.19 -3.71
C PRO A 114 4.78 -23.10 -3.03
N MET A 115 5.19 -21.83 -3.13
CA MET A 115 4.40 -20.70 -2.62
C MET A 115 3.10 -20.52 -3.41
N LEU A 116 3.14 -20.63 -4.75
CA LEU A 116 1.95 -20.57 -5.59
C LEU A 116 0.97 -21.73 -5.33
N ILE A 117 1.49 -22.94 -5.17
CA ILE A 117 0.65 -24.11 -4.84
C ILE A 117 0.07 -23.95 -3.44
N SER A 118 0.88 -23.52 -2.48
CA SER A 118 0.44 -23.32 -1.10
C SER A 118 -0.64 -22.23 -1.01
N SER A 119 -0.44 -21.07 -1.64
CA SER A 119 -1.45 -19.99 -1.71
C SER A 119 -2.77 -20.49 -2.31
N THR A 120 -2.70 -21.11 -3.49
CA THR A 120 -3.90 -21.67 -4.15
C THR A 120 -4.65 -22.65 -3.22
N LEU A 121 -3.95 -23.56 -2.55
CA LEU A 121 -4.55 -24.48 -1.59
C LEU A 121 -5.11 -23.74 -0.37
N LEU A 122 -4.39 -22.75 0.15
CA LEU A 122 -4.77 -21.99 1.34
C LEU A 122 -6.01 -21.14 1.06
N PHE A 123 -6.14 -20.56 -0.13
CA PHE A 123 -7.33 -19.86 -0.59
C PHE A 123 -8.55 -20.78 -0.58
N TYR A 124 -8.47 -21.96 -1.20
CA TYR A 124 -9.58 -22.92 -1.20
C TYR A 124 -9.89 -23.43 0.21
N CYS A 125 -8.87 -23.62 1.05
CA CYS A 125 -9.05 -23.90 2.48
C CYS A 125 -9.79 -22.75 3.20
N GLY A 126 -9.52 -21.49 2.83
CA GLY A 126 -10.22 -20.33 3.35
C GLY A 126 -11.69 -20.29 2.98
N ILE A 127 -12.02 -20.57 1.71
CA ILE A 127 -13.42 -20.72 1.28
C ILE A 127 -14.09 -21.88 2.02
N ALA A 128 -13.41 -23.02 2.13
CA ALA A 128 -13.95 -24.19 2.84
C ALA A 128 -14.18 -23.87 4.32
N PHE A 129 -13.25 -23.17 4.98
CA PHE A 129 -13.41 -22.71 6.35
C PHE A 129 -14.61 -21.75 6.49
N ALA A 130 -14.76 -20.80 5.57
CA ALA A 130 -15.90 -19.89 5.56
C ALA A 130 -17.22 -20.66 5.43
N TYR A 131 -17.31 -21.62 4.51
CA TYR A 131 -18.53 -22.40 4.27
C TYR A 131 -18.87 -23.38 5.39
N PHE A 132 -17.90 -24.19 5.84
CA PHE A 132 -18.15 -25.28 6.79
C PHE A 132 -18.08 -24.88 8.26
N VAL A 133 -17.35 -23.81 8.60
CA VAL A 133 -17.16 -23.39 9.99
C VAL A 133 -17.88 -22.08 10.26
N LEU A 134 -17.64 -21.03 9.47
CA LEU A 134 -18.17 -19.70 9.79
C LEU A 134 -19.66 -19.56 9.52
N LEU A 135 -20.15 -20.00 8.36
CA LEU A 135 -21.59 -19.92 8.06
C LEU A 135 -22.45 -20.57 9.15
N PRO A 136 -22.27 -21.86 9.53
CA PRO A 136 -23.11 -22.46 10.56
C PRO A 136 -22.96 -21.77 11.92
N LEU A 137 -21.77 -21.26 12.24
CA LEU A 137 -21.53 -20.55 13.49
C LEU A 137 -22.30 -19.21 13.54
N VAL A 138 -22.27 -18.43 12.45
CA VAL A 138 -23.04 -17.19 12.32
C VAL A 138 -24.54 -17.48 12.41
N PHE A 139 -25.06 -18.48 11.70
CA PHE A 139 -26.49 -18.81 11.73
C PHE A 139 -26.95 -19.43 13.05
N SER A 140 -26.06 -20.04 13.83
CA SER A 140 -26.39 -20.49 15.18
C SER A 140 -26.54 -19.33 16.17
N ILE A 141 -25.88 -18.21 15.90
CA ILE A 141 -25.74 -17.09 16.84
C ILE A 141 -26.75 -15.97 16.50
N LEU A 142 -26.95 -15.64 15.23
CA LEU A 142 -27.84 -14.54 14.81
C LEU A 142 -29.28 -14.64 15.36
N PRO A 143 -29.96 -15.81 15.33
CA PRO A 143 -31.32 -15.93 15.85
C PRO A 143 -31.41 -15.64 17.36
N GLN A 144 -30.33 -15.83 18.12
CA GLN A 144 -30.30 -15.61 19.58
C GLN A 144 -30.46 -14.13 19.95
N PHE A 145 -30.24 -13.21 19.00
CA PHE A 145 -30.43 -11.76 19.19
C PHE A 145 -31.80 -11.28 18.72
N THR A 146 -32.66 -12.17 18.22
CA THR A 146 -34.01 -11.79 17.80
C THR A 146 -34.88 -11.57 19.04
N PRO A 147 -35.47 -10.37 19.23
CA PRO A 147 -36.39 -10.12 20.34
C PRO A 147 -37.61 -11.05 20.26
N GLU A 148 -38.17 -11.47 21.40
CA GLU A 148 -39.35 -12.38 21.46
C GLU A 148 -40.59 -11.85 20.71
N VAL A 149 -40.62 -10.56 20.40
CA VAL A 149 -41.73 -9.88 19.71
C VAL A 149 -41.57 -9.90 18.18
N ALA A 150 -40.42 -10.32 17.64
CA ALA A 150 -40.12 -10.30 16.22
C ALA A 150 -39.94 -11.71 15.65
N ASN A 151 -40.47 -11.95 14.44
CA ASN A 151 -40.21 -13.20 13.71
C ASN A 151 -38.87 -13.10 12.97
N TYR A 152 -38.02 -14.12 13.12
CA TYR A 152 -36.76 -14.21 12.39
C TYR A 152 -37.03 -14.60 10.93
N MET A 153 -36.92 -13.66 10.00
CA MET A 153 -37.14 -13.92 8.57
C MET A 153 -35.95 -13.41 7.75
N PRO A 154 -34.93 -14.25 7.49
CA PRO A 154 -33.76 -13.82 6.74
C PRO A 154 -34.09 -13.61 5.26
N ASP A 155 -33.57 -12.51 4.70
CA ASP A 155 -33.66 -12.19 3.28
C ASP A 155 -32.60 -12.94 2.48
N ILE A 156 -33.01 -13.64 1.41
CA ILE A 156 -32.08 -14.44 0.62
C ILE A 156 -31.09 -13.60 -0.18
N GLY A 157 -31.46 -12.39 -0.60
CA GLY A 157 -30.57 -11.51 -1.33
C GLY A 157 -29.40 -11.05 -0.46
N HIS A 158 -29.70 -10.55 0.74
CA HIS A 158 -28.69 -10.14 1.72
C HIS A 158 -27.88 -11.31 2.23
N TYR A 159 -28.50 -12.48 2.42
CA TYR A 159 -27.76 -13.70 2.72
C TYR A 159 -26.73 -14.00 1.64
N MET A 160 -27.14 -14.03 0.37
CA MET A 160 -26.23 -14.36 -0.72
C MET A 160 -25.12 -13.32 -0.88
N ASP A 161 -25.45 -12.03 -0.76
CA ASP A 161 -24.46 -10.95 -0.76
C ASP A 161 -23.46 -11.14 0.42
N PHE A 162 -23.94 -11.51 1.62
CA PHE A 162 -23.11 -11.82 2.77
C PHE A 162 -22.19 -13.02 2.53
N VAL A 163 -22.71 -14.16 2.07
CA VAL A 163 -21.91 -15.37 1.79
C VAL A 163 -20.87 -15.11 0.71
N MET A 164 -21.24 -14.42 -0.36
CA MET A 164 -20.31 -14.08 -1.44
C MET A 164 -19.16 -13.20 -0.94
N THR A 165 -19.48 -12.16 -0.17
CA THR A 165 -18.46 -11.25 0.39
C THR A 165 -17.59 -11.98 1.42
N LEU A 166 -18.18 -12.87 2.22
CA LEU A 166 -17.47 -13.73 3.16
C LEU A 166 -16.46 -14.63 2.45
N PHE A 167 -16.84 -15.30 1.36
CA PHE A 167 -15.91 -16.13 0.58
C PHE A 167 -14.74 -15.34 0.01
N VAL A 168 -14.99 -14.13 -0.51
CA VAL A 168 -13.92 -13.27 -1.02
C VAL A 168 -12.99 -12.85 0.11
N ALA A 169 -13.54 -12.35 1.22
CA ALA A 169 -12.73 -11.82 2.31
C ALA A 169 -11.95 -12.90 3.05
N PHE A 170 -12.53 -14.09 3.29
CA PHE A 170 -11.78 -15.21 3.88
C PHE A 170 -10.83 -15.87 2.91
N GLY A 171 -11.15 -15.93 1.61
CA GLY A 171 -10.20 -16.37 0.60
C GLY A 171 -8.95 -15.49 0.61
N ILE A 172 -9.12 -14.17 0.52
CA ILE A 172 -8.00 -13.20 0.59
C ILE A 172 -7.34 -13.23 1.98
N GLY A 173 -8.11 -13.33 3.05
CA GLY A 173 -7.61 -13.42 4.42
C GLY A 173 -6.70 -14.62 4.65
N PHE A 174 -7.01 -15.77 4.02
CA PHE A 174 -6.17 -16.96 4.06
C PHE A 174 -4.88 -16.82 3.26
N GLU A 175 -4.71 -15.77 2.43
CA GLU A 175 -3.41 -15.46 1.81
C GLU A 175 -2.48 -14.67 2.74
N MET A 176 -2.99 -14.16 3.88
CA MET A 176 -2.19 -13.41 4.86
C MET A 176 -0.93 -14.15 5.36
N PRO A 177 -0.95 -15.47 5.63
CA PRO A 177 0.25 -16.20 6.01
C PRO A 177 1.32 -16.19 4.92
N VAL A 178 0.91 -16.39 3.66
CA VAL A 178 1.83 -16.40 2.51
C VAL A 178 2.39 -15.00 2.25
N ALA A 179 1.54 -13.97 2.32
CA ALA A 179 1.95 -12.58 2.22
C ALA A 179 2.96 -12.19 3.31
N THR A 180 2.75 -12.65 4.55
CA THR A 180 3.66 -12.41 5.68
C THR A 180 5.03 -13.03 5.44
N ILE A 181 5.07 -14.30 5.00
CA ILE A 181 6.33 -14.99 4.66
C ILE A 181 7.05 -14.26 3.53
N LEU A 182 6.31 -13.82 2.51
CA LEU A 182 6.88 -13.09 1.38
C LEU A 182 7.52 -11.76 1.79
N LEU A 183 6.84 -10.96 2.62
CA LEU A 183 7.38 -9.68 3.10
C LEU A 183 8.69 -9.86 3.89
N ILE A 184 8.81 -10.98 4.62
CA ILE A 184 10.04 -11.33 5.34
C ILE A 184 11.11 -11.86 4.37
N ALA A 185 10.72 -12.67 3.39
CA ALA A 185 11.61 -13.23 2.37
C ALA A 185 12.18 -12.18 1.40
N THR A 186 11.46 -11.10 1.12
CA THR A 186 11.93 -10.00 0.27
C THR A 186 12.86 -9.02 1.01
N GLY A 187 12.90 -9.11 2.34
CA GLY A 187 13.56 -8.15 3.21
C GLY A 187 12.80 -6.83 3.36
N MET A 188 11.57 -6.70 2.81
CA MET A 188 10.74 -5.50 2.97
C MET A 188 10.35 -5.26 4.43
N ALA A 189 10.24 -6.32 5.22
CA ALA A 189 9.97 -6.20 6.64
C ALA A 189 10.58 -7.35 7.44
N THR A 190 11.00 -7.07 8.67
CA THR A 190 11.50 -8.10 9.59
C THR A 190 10.36 -8.71 10.40
N ARG A 191 10.56 -9.94 10.88
CA ARG A 191 9.62 -10.62 11.77
C ARG A 191 9.30 -9.77 13.01
N GLU A 192 10.31 -9.12 13.58
CA GLU A 192 10.18 -8.25 14.75
C GLU A 192 9.34 -7.02 14.42
N SER A 193 9.51 -6.44 13.23
CA SER A 193 8.70 -5.32 12.74
C SER A 193 7.23 -5.71 12.59
N LEU A 194 6.95 -6.87 11.99
CA LEU A 194 5.58 -7.38 11.86
C LEU A 194 4.95 -7.72 13.20
N ALA A 195 5.71 -8.32 14.12
CA ALA A 195 5.24 -8.63 15.46
C ALA A 195 4.91 -7.37 16.28
N LYS A 196 5.62 -6.26 16.09
CA LYS A 196 5.27 -4.97 16.70
C LYS A 196 3.96 -4.38 16.13
N LYS A 197 3.63 -4.70 14.87
CA LYS A 197 2.43 -4.20 14.18
C LYS A 197 1.15 -5.02 14.43
N ARG A 198 1.16 -5.97 15.38
CA ARG A 198 -0.01 -6.75 15.79
C ARG A 198 -1.27 -5.90 16.03
N PRO A 199 -1.21 -4.76 16.75
CA PRO A 199 -2.40 -3.96 17.00
C PRO A 199 -3.05 -3.45 15.70
N TYR A 200 -2.25 -3.06 14.70
CA TYR A 200 -2.76 -2.60 13.41
C TYR A 200 -3.45 -3.73 12.64
N VAL A 201 -2.91 -4.95 12.69
CA VAL A 201 -3.54 -6.11 12.04
C VAL A 201 -4.86 -6.46 12.72
N VAL A 202 -4.91 -6.38 14.05
CA VAL A 202 -6.17 -6.57 14.80
C VAL A 202 -7.19 -5.53 14.35
N VAL A 203 -6.85 -4.24 14.32
CA VAL A 203 -7.75 -3.18 13.84
C VAL A 203 -8.21 -3.45 12.40
N GLY A 204 -7.30 -3.84 11.50
CA GLY A 204 -7.65 -4.22 10.12
C GLY A 204 -8.63 -5.40 10.06
N ALA A 205 -8.43 -6.43 10.89
CA ALA A 205 -9.35 -7.57 10.99
C ALA A 205 -10.75 -7.14 11.49
N PHE A 206 -10.82 -6.21 12.44
CA PHE A 206 -12.09 -5.65 12.90
C PHE A 206 -12.78 -4.77 11.85
N ILE A 207 -12.03 -4.03 11.04
CA ILE A 207 -12.57 -3.24 9.92
C ILE A 207 -13.15 -4.17 8.86
N VAL A 208 -12.43 -5.23 8.50
CA VAL A 208 -12.95 -6.24 7.57
C VAL A 208 -14.19 -6.92 8.18
N GLY A 209 -14.16 -7.28 9.46
CA GLY A 209 -15.33 -7.80 10.16
C GLY A 209 -16.53 -6.85 10.07
N MET A 210 -16.33 -5.55 10.33
CA MET A 210 -17.37 -4.52 10.24
C MET A 210 -17.91 -4.34 8.82
N LEU A 211 -17.10 -4.55 7.79
CA LEU A 211 -17.56 -4.47 6.41
C LEU A 211 -18.39 -5.69 6.01
N LEU A 212 -18.04 -6.86 6.56
CA LEU A 212 -18.67 -8.14 6.24
C LEU A 212 -19.97 -8.35 7.00
N THR A 213 -19.98 -8.05 8.30
CA THR A 213 -21.18 -8.14 9.13
C THR A 213 -21.81 -6.77 9.22
N PRO A 214 -23.14 -6.66 9.25
CA PRO A 214 -23.83 -5.46 9.74
C PRO A 214 -23.31 -5.05 11.14
N PRO A 215 -23.78 -3.94 11.75
CA PRO A 215 -23.30 -3.49 13.06
C PRO A 215 -23.73 -4.44 14.22
N ASP A 216 -23.19 -5.65 14.22
CA ASP A 216 -23.29 -6.70 15.23
C ASP A 216 -21.87 -7.03 15.70
N VAL A 217 -21.57 -6.62 16.94
CA VAL A 217 -20.27 -6.78 17.58
C VAL A 217 -19.88 -8.26 17.71
N ILE A 218 -20.84 -9.16 17.91
CA ILE A 218 -20.54 -10.57 18.17
C ILE A 218 -20.15 -11.28 16.88
N SER A 219 -20.94 -11.10 15.82
CA SER A 219 -20.57 -11.59 14.49
C SER A 219 -19.28 -10.94 13.99
N GLN A 220 -19.05 -9.66 14.27
CA GLN A 220 -17.80 -8.98 13.92
C GLN A 220 -16.58 -9.62 14.62
N LEU A 221 -16.67 -9.89 15.93
CA LEU A 221 -15.63 -10.56 16.69
C LEU A 221 -15.35 -11.97 16.17
N LEU A 222 -16.41 -12.71 15.85
CA LEU A 222 -16.35 -14.07 15.33
C LEU A 222 -15.57 -14.16 14.02
N LEU A 223 -15.66 -13.14 13.16
CA LEU A 223 -14.91 -13.07 11.91
C LEU A 223 -13.50 -12.48 12.09
N ALA A 224 -13.33 -11.51 12.98
CA ALA A 224 -12.05 -10.86 13.22
C ALA A 224 -11.02 -11.77 13.91
N ILE A 225 -11.46 -12.64 14.84
CA ILE A 225 -10.55 -13.54 15.56
C ILE A 225 -9.83 -14.53 14.61
N PRO A 226 -10.52 -15.26 13.72
CA PRO A 226 -9.85 -16.10 12.72
C PRO A 226 -8.87 -15.33 11.84
N MET A 227 -9.21 -14.12 11.41
CA MET A 227 -8.33 -13.26 10.60
C MET A 227 -7.04 -12.90 11.35
N TRP A 228 -7.15 -12.55 12.64
CA TRP A 228 -5.98 -12.32 13.49
C TRP A 228 -5.14 -13.58 13.71
N LEU A 229 -5.79 -14.73 13.93
CA LEU A 229 -5.10 -16.01 14.07
C LEU A 229 -4.32 -16.39 12.81
N LEU A 230 -4.86 -16.13 11.61
CA LEU A 230 -4.15 -16.37 10.35
C LEU A 230 -2.87 -15.54 10.26
N PHE A 231 -2.88 -14.29 10.70
CA PHE A 231 -1.67 -13.48 10.78
C PHE A 231 -0.63 -14.09 11.74
N GLU A 232 -1.06 -14.58 12.91
CA GLU A 232 -0.16 -15.28 13.84
C GLU A 232 0.43 -16.55 13.22
N VAL A 233 -0.39 -17.32 12.52
CA VAL A 233 0.05 -18.52 11.78
C VAL A 233 1.10 -18.14 10.73
N GLY A 234 0.93 -17.03 10.03
CA GLY A 234 1.93 -16.48 9.10
C GLY A 234 3.26 -16.16 9.78
N LEU A 235 3.22 -15.46 10.91
CA LEU A 235 4.38 -15.14 11.73
C LEU A 235 5.08 -16.40 12.26
N LEU A 236 4.34 -17.42 12.68
CA LEU A 236 4.89 -18.69 13.13
C LEU A 236 5.48 -19.50 11.97
N ALA A 237 4.79 -19.55 10.83
CA ALA A 237 5.26 -20.22 9.62
C ALA A 237 6.58 -19.61 9.13
N SER A 238 6.77 -18.29 9.24
CA SER A 238 8.04 -17.64 8.90
C SER A 238 9.26 -18.23 9.62
N VAL A 239 9.08 -18.79 10.83
CA VAL A 239 10.15 -19.46 11.58
C VAL A 239 10.52 -20.80 10.97
N LEU A 240 9.52 -21.57 10.53
CA LEU A 240 9.72 -22.85 9.86
C LEU A 240 10.45 -22.66 8.52
N PHE A 241 10.15 -21.56 7.82
CA PHE A 241 10.78 -21.19 6.56
C PHE A 241 12.08 -20.37 6.70
N LYS A 242 12.58 -20.14 7.93
CA LYS A 242 13.76 -19.30 8.18
C LYS A 242 14.99 -19.69 7.34
N LYS A 243 15.27 -20.99 7.18
CA LYS A 243 16.40 -21.47 6.34
C LYS A 243 16.24 -21.12 4.86
N GLN A 244 15.01 -21.20 4.34
CA GLN A 244 14.72 -20.86 2.94
C GLN A 244 14.80 -19.35 2.72
N ILE A 245 14.33 -18.57 3.70
CA ILE A 245 14.44 -17.10 3.72
C ILE A 245 15.91 -16.64 3.80
N GLU A 246 16.74 -17.27 4.65
CA GLU A 246 18.16 -16.93 4.76
C GLU A 246 18.95 -17.25 3.49
N THR A 247 18.61 -18.34 2.80
CA THR A 247 19.24 -18.71 1.52
C THR A 247 18.90 -17.66 0.46
N ALA A 248 17.64 -17.27 0.39
CA ALA A 248 17.17 -16.23 -0.51
C ALA A 248 17.83 -14.86 -0.28
N ASN A 249 17.96 -14.45 0.99
CA ASN A 249 18.59 -13.17 1.32
C ASN A 249 20.08 -13.15 0.93
N LYS A 250 20.82 -14.24 1.16
CA LYS A 250 22.23 -14.34 0.76
C LYS A 250 22.42 -14.27 -0.75
N GLU A 251 21.53 -14.89 -1.52
CA GLU A 251 21.57 -14.81 -2.98
C GLU A 251 21.27 -13.40 -3.48
N LYS A 252 20.33 -12.70 -2.83
CA LYS A 252 20.04 -11.29 -3.11
C LYS A 252 21.24 -10.40 -2.85
N GLU A 253 21.88 -10.54 -1.69
CA GLU A 253 23.12 -9.81 -1.34
C GLU A 253 24.24 -10.08 -2.35
N THR A 254 24.42 -11.34 -2.76
CA THR A 254 25.43 -11.74 -3.75
C THR A 254 25.15 -11.11 -5.12
N ARG A 255 23.87 -11.00 -5.52
CA ARG A 255 23.49 -10.35 -6.78
C ARG A 255 23.68 -8.85 -6.74
N GLU A 256 23.20 -8.17 -5.69
CA GLU A 256 23.41 -6.73 -5.54
C GLU A 256 24.92 -6.41 -5.52
N GLN A 257 25.73 -7.30 -4.95
CA GLN A 257 27.18 -7.19 -5.00
C GLN A 257 27.73 -7.43 -6.41
N ALA A 258 27.27 -8.45 -7.14
CA ALA A 258 27.70 -8.70 -8.53
C ALA A 258 27.25 -7.61 -9.52
N GLU A 259 26.08 -6.99 -9.31
CA GLU A 259 25.60 -5.84 -10.10
C GLU A 259 26.47 -4.61 -9.82
N ARG A 260 26.77 -4.30 -8.54
CA ARG A 260 27.73 -3.25 -8.17
C ARG A 260 29.13 -3.51 -8.75
N ASP A 261 29.63 -4.74 -8.64
CA ASP A 261 30.94 -5.13 -9.17
C ASP A 261 30.99 -5.01 -10.71
N ALA A 262 29.88 -5.25 -11.41
CA ALA A 262 29.77 -5.09 -12.86
C ALA A 262 29.72 -3.61 -13.28
N GLU A 263 28.96 -2.78 -12.57
CA GLU A 263 28.92 -1.33 -12.75
C GLU A 263 30.31 -0.71 -12.50
N ASP A 264 31.00 -1.13 -11.44
CA ASP A 264 32.35 -0.70 -11.11
C ASP A 264 33.37 -1.15 -12.17
N ALA A 265 33.22 -2.36 -12.73
CA ALA A 265 34.07 -2.86 -13.81
C ALA A 265 33.84 -2.13 -15.14
N GLU A 266 32.60 -1.74 -15.44
CA GLU A 266 32.25 -0.94 -16.61
C GLU A 266 32.80 0.49 -16.48
N TYR A 267 32.71 1.08 -15.29
CA TYR A 267 33.33 2.38 -14.97
C TYR A 267 34.87 2.32 -15.05
N ALA A 268 35.49 1.24 -14.58
CA ALA A 268 36.93 1.01 -14.68
C ALA A 268 37.39 0.83 -16.15
N GLN A 269 36.59 0.17 -16.99
CA GLN A 269 36.87 0.07 -18.43
C GLN A 269 36.73 1.43 -19.14
N ALA A 270 35.70 2.21 -18.81
CA ALA A 270 35.49 3.54 -19.36
C ALA A 270 36.64 4.51 -19.00
N THR A 271 37.18 4.43 -17.79
CA THR A 271 38.34 5.21 -17.36
C THR A 271 39.66 4.73 -17.97
N SER A 272 39.81 3.43 -18.27
CA SER A 272 41.02 2.90 -18.94
C SER A 272 41.09 3.19 -20.44
N ASN A 273 39.94 3.27 -21.12
CA ASN A 273 39.84 3.59 -22.55
C ASN A 273 39.85 5.11 -22.82
N SER A 274 39.68 5.93 -21.79
CA SER A 274 39.95 7.36 -21.84
C SER A 274 41.47 7.58 -21.69
N SER A 275 42.21 7.47 -22.80
CA SER A 275 43.62 7.86 -22.83
C SER A 275 43.73 9.39 -22.75
N VAL A 276 43.58 9.95 -21.55
CA VAL A 276 44.14 11.27 -21.24
C VAL A 276 45.58 10.99 -20.83
N ALA A 277 46.52 11.34 -21.71
CA ALA A 277 47.94 11.33 -21.42
C ALA A 277 48.19 12.10 -20.10
N PRO A 278 49.16 11.69 -19.26
CA PRO A 278 49.52 12.48 -18.10
C PRO A 278 49.92 13.86 -18.59
N VAL A 279 49.13 14.88 -18.27
CA VAL A 279 49.56 16.26 -18.44
C VAL A 279 50.63 16.46 -17.38
N GLU A 280 51.90 16.40 -17.80
CA GLU A 280 53.01 16.83 -16.97
C GLU A 280 52.68 18.23 -16.44
N SER A 281 52.58 18.33 -15.11
CA SER A 281 52.37 19.60 -14.43
C SER A 281 53.49 20.56 -14.84
N PRO A 282 53.19 21.79 -15.30
CA PRO A 282 54.20 22.78 -15.69
C PRO A 282 55.17 23.18 -14.57
N PHE A 283 54.97 22.68 -13.35
CA PHE A 283 55.75 23.05 -12.18
C PHE A 283 57.08 22.28 -12.01
N GLU A 284 57.26 21.13 -12.65
CA GLU A 284 58.51 20.35 -12.51
C GLU A 284 59.64 20.83 -13.44
N ALA A 285 59.32 21.49 -14.56
CA ALA A 285 60.33 22.02 -15.49
C ALA A 285 61.07 23.27 -14.95
N ALA A 286 60.52 23.95 -13.93
CA ALA A 286 61.09 25.18 -13.39
C ALA A 286 62.18 24.96 -12.31
N LYS A 287 62.36 23.74 -11.79
CA LYS A 287 63.29 23.48 -10.68
C LYS A 287 64.74 23.18 -11.12
N ALA A 288 64.99 23.04 -12.42
CA ALA A 288 66.32 22.76 -12.97
C ALA A 288 67.15 24.00 -13.33
N ALA A 289 66.62 25.22 -13.21
CA ALA A 289 67.30 26.45 -13.60
C ALA A 289 67.25 27.52 -12.50
N GLY A 290 67.94 27.29 -11.38
CA GLY A 290 67.94 28.25 -10.28
C GLY A 290 68.91 27.94 -9.14
N ALA A 291 70.10 27.42 -9.44
CA ALA A 291 71.19 27.35 -8.47
C ALA A 291 72.13 28.56 -8.66
N ALA A 292 71.93 29.64 -7.88
CA ALA A 292 72.98 30.56 -7.43
C ALA A 292 72.37 31.69 -6.57
N GLY A 293 72.64 31.70 -5.26
CA GLY A 293 72.49 32.93 -4.46
C GLY A 293 72.12 32.77 -2.98
N ALA A 294 73.15 32.64 -2.14
CA ALA A 294 73.26 33.15 -0.77
C ALA A 294 72.49 32.49 0.40
N ALA A 295 73.31 31.81 1.22
CA ALA A 295 73.17 31.43 2.63
C ALA A 295 72.64 32.51 3.59
N ALA A 296 71.87 32.12 4.62
CA ALA A 296 72.33 31.93 6.02
C ALA A 296 71.20 31.99 7.08
N ALA A 297 71.28 31.07 8.06
CA ALA A 297 70.74 31.07 9.45
C ALA A 297 69.20 31.04 9.65
N GLY A 298 68.59 30.35 10.64
CA GLY A 298 69.01 29.51 11.77
C GLY A 298 67.73 28.98 12.49
N THR A 299 67.70 27.70 12.88
CA THR A 299 67.53 27.12 14.25
C THR A 299 66.25 27.42 15.08
N ALA A 300 65.80 26.34 15.76
CA ALA A 300 64.98 26.25 17.00
C ALA A 300 63.43 26.26 16.81
N ASP A 301 62.58 25.56 17.58
CA ASP A 301 62.61 24.46 18.57
C ASP A 301 61.13 24.06 18.86
N ALA A 302 60.92 22.93 19.54
CA ALA A 302 59.80 22.53 20.42
C ALA A 302 58.33 22.63 19.93
N ASP A 303 57.60 21.52 19.78
CA ASP A 303 56.94 20.69 20.83
C ASP A 303 55.43 20.97 20.87
N THR A 304 54.65 19.89 20.81
CA THR A 304 53.33 19.61 21.43
C THR A 304 52.43 18.84 20.46
N ALA A 305 52.09 17.62 20.85
CA ALA A 305 51.13 16.74 20.18
C ALA A 305 49.73 16.86 20.81
N GLN A 306 48.70 16.71 19.96
CA GLN A 306 47.33 16.22 20.22
C GLN A 306 46.38 17.11 21.08
N GLU A 307 45.09 17.36 20.80
CA GLU A 307 44.03 16.69 20.02
C GLU A 307 43.01 17.71 19.43
N ASP A 308 42.36 17.29 18.34
CA ASP A 308 40.97 17.53 17.89
C ASP A 308 40.38 18.93 17.67
N ALA A 309 40.13 19.25 16.39
CA ALA A 309 38.82 19.71 15.92
C ALA A 309 38.69 19.50 14.39
N LEU A 310 37.72 18.67 14.00
CA LEU A 310 37.26 18.45 12.63
C LEU A 310 36.71 19.75 12.02
N LEU A 311 37.37 20.27 10.99
CA LEU A 311 36.81 21.24 10.05
C LEU A 311 36.93 20.65 8.65
N TRP A 312 35.78 20.33 8.06
CA TRP A 312 35.65 19.85 6.70
C TRP A 312 35.62 21.08 5.80
N GLU A 313 36.73 21.39 5.12
CA GLU A 313 36.74 22.31 3.97
C GLU A 313 36.79 21.46 2.70
N ASP A 314 35.69 21.47 1.94
CA ASP A 314 35.60 20.85 0.62
C ASP A 314 35.18 21.96 -0.37
N ASP A 315 36.18 22.66 -0.90
CA ASP A 315 36.03 23.62 -2.01
C ASP A 315 35.85 22.83 -3.32
N LYS A 316 34.61 22.51 -3.68
CA LYS A 316 34.36 21.88 -4.98
C LYS A 316 32.97 22.10 -5.60
N TYR A 317 32.46 23.33 -5.62
CA TYR A 317 31.45 23.72 -6.62
C TYR A 317 31.65 25.18 -7.06
N SER A 318 32.27 25.36 -8.22
CA SER A 318 32.24 26.60 -8.99
C SER A 318 31.55 26.27 -10.31
N TYR A 319 30.34 26.82 -10.51
CA TYR A 319 29.64 26.77 -11.79
C TYR A 319 30.12 27.95 -12.64
N ALA A 320 30.79 27.67 -13.76
CA ALA A 320 30.98 28.63 -14.84
C ALA A 320 29.85 28.42 -15.84
N GLU A 321 28.97 29.41 -15.95
CA GLU A 321 27.85 29.40 -16.88
C GLU A 321 28.23 30.22 -18.13
N GLU A 322 28.50 29.55 -19.26
CA GLU A 322 28.54 30.20 -20.56
C GLU A 322 27.13 30.18 -21.15
N VAL A 323 26.40 31.31 -21.02
CA VAL A 323 25.07 31.50 -21.61
C VAL A 323 25.19 32.14 -22.99
N ASN A 324 24.57 31.49 -23.98
CA ASN A 324 24.44 31.97 -25.35
C ASN A 324 23.43 33.13 -25.42
N PRO A 325 23.74 34.32 -25.97
CA PRO A 325 22.94 35.53 -25.78
C PRO A 325 21.59 35.59 -26.50
N ASP A 326 21.28 34.64 -27.40
CA ASP A 326 20.18 34.80 -28.35
C ASP A 326 18.90 33.98 -28.04
N GLU A 327 18.86 33.19 -26.97
CA GLU A 327 17.79 32.18 -26.78
C GLU A 327 16.87 32.36 -25.55
N LEU A 328 16.79 33.57 -24.96
CA LEU A 328 15.84 33.85 -23.87
C LEU A 328 14.96 35.04 -24.22
N GLN A 329 13.90 34.81 -24.99
CA GLN A 329 12.74 35.70 -25.04
C GLN A 329 11.74 35.28 -23.96
N PHE A 330 11.88 35.86 -22.76
CA PHE A 330 10.82 35.88 -21.76
C PHE A 330 10.16 37.26 -21.79
N GLU A 331 8.83 37.28 -21.87
CA GLU A 331 8.04 38.53 -21.76
C GLU A 331 8.28 39.17 -20.38
N GLU A 332 8.71 40.42 -20.43
CA GLU A 332 9.12 41.26 -19.31
C GLU A 332 7.88 41.83 -18.60
N THR A 333 7.31 41.09 -17.65
CA THR A 333 6.47 41.68 -16.59
C THR A 333 6.73 40.98 -15.26
N ASP A 334 7.13 41.78 -14.28
CA ASP A 334 7.26 41.49 -12.84
C ASP A 334 8.71 41.30 -12.34
N GLU A 335 9.48 42.38 -12.49
CA GLU A 335 10.67 42.66 -11.68
C GLU A 335 10.25 42.84 -10.20
N TYR A 336 10.71 41.95 -9.33
CA TYR A 336 10.43 42.02 -7.89
C TYR A 336 11.02 43.30 -7.28
N ARG A 337 10.15 44.23 -6.88
CA ARG A 337 10.51 45.42 -6.09
C ARG A 337 10.02 45.25 -4.65
N PRO A 338 10.85 45.48 -3.63
CA PRO A 338 10.36 45.53 -2.26
C PRO A 338 9.30 46.63 -2.13
N LEU A 339 8.17 46.32 -1.47
CA LEU A 339 7.10 47.28 -1.20
C LEU A 339 7.66 48.49 -0.46
N THR A 340 7.20 49.69 -0.81
CA THR A 340 7.49 50.88 0.00
C THR A 340 6.72 50.81 1.33
N ASP A 341 7.19 51.52 2.36
CA ASP A 341 6.57 51.48 3.69
C ASP A 341 5.06 51.85 3.64
N GLU A 342 4.66 52.78 2.77
CA GLU A 342 3.24 53.11 2.54
C GLU A 342 2.44 51.98 1.89
N GLU A 343 3.04 51.23 0.96
CA GLU A 343 2.39 50.08 0.31
C GLU A 343 2.24 48.91 1.30
N MET A 344 3.23 48.72 2.19
CA MET A 344 3.19 47.71 3.25
C MET A 344 2.13 48.02 4.30
N ASP A 345 2.02 49.28 4.73
CA ASP A 345 0.98 49.71 5.68
C ASP A 345 -0.43 49.58 5.07
N ALA A 346 -0.58 49.86 3.78
CA ALA A 346 -1.84 49.66 3.07
C ALA A 346 -2.23 48.17 2.95
N GLU A 347 -1.25 47.30 2.71
CA GLU A 347 -1.47 45.85 2.64
C GLU A 347 -1.81 45.27 4.03
N LEU A 348 -1.15 45.73 5.08
CA LEU A 348 -1.47 45.40 6.48
C LEU A 348 -2.90 45.83 6.85
N ALA A 349 -3.30 47.05 6.48
CA ALA A 349 -4.65 47.53 6.72
C ALA A 349 -5.70 46.72 5.93
N ARG A 350 -5.36 46.21 4.74
CA ARG A 350 -6.23 45.30 3.97
C ARG A 350 -6.39 43.96 4.68
N ILE A 351 -5.30 43.38 5.17
CA ILE A 351 -5.31 42.12 5.90
C ILE A 351 -6.09 42.24 7.21
N GLU A 352 -5.91 43.34 7.95
CA GLU A 352 -6.64 43.60 9.20
C GLU A 352 -8.13 43.82 8.96
N ALA A 353 -8.51 44.39 7.80
CA ALA A 353 -9.91 44.47 7.37
C ALA A 353 -10.50 43.11 6.93
N GLU A 354 -9.71 42.26 6.27
CA GLU A 354 -10.10 40.89 5.90
C GLU A 354 -10.25 39.99 7.14
N GLU A 355 -9.38 40.12 8.14
CA GLU A 355 -9.53 39.44 9.45
C GLU A 355 -10.76 39.93 10.20
N ALA A 356 -11.04 41.25 10.18
CA ALA A 356 -12.24 41.79 10.81
C ALA A 356 -13.54 41.35 10.12
N GLU A 357 -13.54 41.13 8.80
CA GLU A 357 -14.69 40.54 8.08
C GLU A 357 -14.88 39.05 8.42
N MET A 358 -13.80 38.28 8.56
CA MET A 358 -13.87 36.88 9.00
C MET A 358 -14.38 36.72 10.44
N ASP A 359 -13.95 37.58 11.37
CA ASP A 359 -14.42 37.55 12.76
C ASP A 359 -15.92 37.89 12.90
N ILE A 360 -16.49 38.63 11.94
CA ILE A 360 -17.95 38.93 11.90
C ILE A 360 -18.75 37.73 11.38
N GLU A 361 -18.22 36.95 10.42
CA GLU A 361 -18.88 35.72 9.93
C GLU A 361 -18.95 34.60 11.00
N ASP A 362 -17.99 34.55 11.93
CA ASP A 362 -17.97 33.58 13.04
C ASP A 362 -18.91 33.96 14.23
N ASP A 363 -19.36 35.22 14.33
CA ASP A 363 -20.33 35.66 15.35
C ASP A 363 -21.79 35.49 14.87
N ASP A 364 -22.06 35.76 13.59
CA ASP A 364 -23.38 35.55 12.97
C ASP A 364 -23.79 34.06 12.90
N THR A 365 -22.81 33.14 12.85
CA THR A 365 -23.07 31.69 12.95
C THR A 365 -23.34 31.20 14.37
N LYS A 366 -23.03 32.00 15.41
CA LYS A 366 -23.35 31.69 16.83
C LYS A 366 -24.62 32.35 17.35
N LEU A 367 -25.16 33.36 16.67
CA LEU A 367 -26.40 34.06 17.05
C LEU A 367 -27.69 33.47 16.43
N ALA A 368 -27.58 32.40 15.65
CA ALA A 368 -28.74 31.68 15.08
C ALA A 368 -29.33 30.58 16.00
N GLU A 369 -28.79 30.37 17.20
CA GLU A 369 -29.45 29.57 18.25
C GLU A 369 -30.01 30.47 19.36
N GLU A 370 -31.35 30.63 19.32
CA GLU A 370 -32.26 31.17 20.34
C GLU A 370 -32.29 32.70 20.55
N PRO A 371 -33.49 33.33 20.64
CA PRO A 371 -34.43 33.05 21.72
C PRO A 371 -35.95 33.20 21.42
N GLU A 372 -36.80 32.44 22.13
CA GLU A 372 -38.09 32.98 22.59
C GLU A 372 -38.33 32.61 24.06
N ALA A 373 -38.51 33.67 24.86
CA ALA A 373 -38.95 33.61 26.24
C ALA A 373 -40.39 34.12 26.36
N SER A 374 -41.11 33.55 27.32
CA SER A 374 -42.00 34.20 28.31
C SER A 374 -43.51 33.90 28.32
N ASP A 375 -43.90 33.39 29.50
CA ASP A 375 -45.07 33.67 30.33
C ASP A 375 -46.50 33.68 29.76
N SER A 376 -47.32 32.78 30.31
CA SER A 376 -48.59 33.20 30.91
C SER A 376 -49.04 32.27 32.04
N ASP A 377 -49.06 32.85 33.23
CA ASP A 377 -49.76 32.46 34.45
C ASP A 377 -51.26 32.19 34.18
N ASP A 378 -51.82 31.04 34.59
CA ASP A 378 -53.23 30.98 35.02
C ASP A 378 -53.49 29.87 36.04
N SER A 379 -54.26 30.30 37.02
CA SER A 379 -54.62 29.71 38.28
C SER A 379 -55.86 28.81 38.21
N GLY A 380 -55.85 27.74 39.02
CA GLY A 380 -57.03 27.28 39.76
C GLY A 380 -57.87 26.15 39.15
N LYS A 381 -57.79 24.95 39.74
CA LYS A 381 -58.63 24.52 40.89
C LYS A 381 -58.42 23.03 41.25
N PRO A 382 -58.69 22.65 42.52
CA PRO A 382 -58.61 21.27 43.01
C PRO A 382 -59.97 20.57 43.03
N LYS A 383 -59.95 19.23 43.11
CA LYS A 383 -60.98 18.28 43.65
C LYS A 383 -60.53 16.86 43.26
N ALA A 384 -60.63 15.81 44.08
CA ALA A 384 -61.10 15.60 45.45
C ALA A 384 -60.44 14.32 45.97
#